data_AF-A0AAE2AW67-F1
#
_entry.id   AF-A0AAE2AW67-F1
#
_cell.length_a   1.000
_cell.length_b   1.000
_cell.length_c   1.000
_cell.angle_alpha   90.00
_cell.angle_beta   90.00
_cell.angle_gamma   90.00
#
_symmetry.space_group_name_H-M   'P 1'
#
loop_
_entity.id
_entity.type
_entity.pdbx_description
1 polymer ?
#
loop_
_entity_poly.entity_id
_entity_poly.type
_entity_poly.pdbx_seq_one_letter_code
_entity_poly.pdbx_strand_id
1 'polypeptide(L)'
;MKEGLLKKKLHEILLTDDDDNDIEKYRLTITNRIFHSIVYGGIESRKRRGALTGEWLIYYVYNGLNYYLDLADHEVLNDQQKLYDRLSNECAWEFPFAFAALT
;
A
#
# COMPACT_ATOMS: atom_id res chain seq x y z
N MET A 1 -4.09 -14.91 11.03
CA MET A 1 -5.56 -15.02 11.19
C MET A 1 -5.89 -16.48 11.30
N LYS A 2 -6.37 -16.97 12.46
CA LYS A 2 -6.88 -18.34 12.58
C LYS A 2 -8.41 -18.32 12.46
N GLU A 3 -9.13 -18.87 11.47
CA GLU A 3 -8.85 -19.07 10.04
C GLU A 3 -10.16 -19.31 9.24
N GLY A 4 -11.11 -20.12 9.71
CA GLY A 4 -12.38 -20.42 8.98
C GLY A 4 -13.52 -19.41 9.17
N LEU A 5 -13.33 -18.43 10.05
CA LEU A 5 -14.38 -17.68 10.74
C LEU A 5 -14.80 -16.38 10.02
N LEU A 6 -13.81 -15.62 9.54
CA LEU A 6 -14.06 -14.46 8.65
C LEU A 6 -14.73 -14.92 7.34
N LYS A 7 -14.36 -16.13 6.91
CA LYS A 7 -14.69 -16.74 5.62
C LYS A 7 -16.14 -17.22 5.52
N LYS A 8 -16.75 -17.69 6.61
CA LYS A 8 -18.17 -18.02 6.65
C LYS A 8 -19.06 -16.78 6.83
N LYS A 9 -18.58 -15.81 7.61
CA LYS A 9 -19.29 -14.57 7.96
C LYS A 9 -19.58 -13.67 6.76
N LEU A 10 -18.66 -13.60 5.80
CA LEU A 10 -18.88 -12.90 4.53
C LEU A 10 -19.75 -13.69 3.55
N HIS A 11 -19.80 -15.02 3.68
CA HIS A 11 -20.58 -15.91 2.82
C HIS A 11 -22.11 -15.78 3.04
N GLU A 12 -22.53 -15.33 4.23
CA GLU A 12 -23.92 -14.95 4.55
C GLU A 12 -24.25 -13.50 4.17
N ILE A 13 -23.27 -12.58 4.26
CA ILE A 13 -23.44 -11.15 3.91
C ILE A 13 -23.94 -10.99 2.48
N LEU A 14 -23.71 -11.99 1.61
CA LEU A 14 -23.89 -11.85 0.17
C LEU A 14 -24.80 -12.89 -0.50
N LEU A 15 -25.25 -13.95 0.18
CA LEU A 15 -26.06 -15.02 -0.45
C LEU A 15 -27.21 -15.41 0.50
N THR A 16 -28.47 -15.16 0.14
CA THR A 16 -29.25 -16.14 -0.65
C THR A 16 -30.35 -15.46 -1.48
N ASP A 17 -30.83 -16.20 -2.49
CA ASP A 17 -31.57 -15.73 -3.68
C ASP A 17 -32.89 -15.01 -3.37
N ASP A 18 -32.90 -13.68 -3.56
CA ASP A 18 -34.12 -12.88 -3.70
C ASP A 18 -33.92 -11.91 -4.87
N ASP A 19 -34.85 -11.91 -5.82
CA ASP A 19 -34.77 -11.20 -7.13
C ASP A 19 -35.07 -9.69 -7.02
N ASP A 20 -34.79 -9.10 -5.85
CA ASP A 20 -35.18 -7.72 -5.52
C ASP A 20 -34.00 -6.75 -5.60
N ASN A 21 -34.10 -5.76 -6.48
CA ASN A 21 -33.05 -4.79 -6.78
C ASN A 21 -32.68 -3.92 -5.56
N ASP A 22 -33.63 -3.72 -4.64
CA ASP A 22 -33.39 -2.99 -3.39
C ASP A 22 -32.49 -3.77 -2.42
N ILE A 23 -32.57 -5.10 -2.44
CA ILE A 23 -31.74 -6.00 -1.64
C ILE A 23 -30.29 -5.97 -2.15
N GLU A 24 -30.09 -5.94 -3.47
CA GLU A 24 -28.77 -5.82 -4.09
C GLU A 24 -28.07 -4.50 -3.76
N LYS A 25 -28.78 -3.37 -3.87
CA LYS A 25 -28.22 -2.05 -3.55
C LYS A 25 -27.83 -1.93 -2.08
N TYR A 26 -28.64 -2.50 -1.19
CA TYR A 26 -28.37 -2.57 0.23
C TYR A 26 -27.12 -3.39 0.54
N ARG A 27 -26.96 -4.57 -0.08
CA ARG A 27 -25.78 -5.43 0.07
C ARG A 27 -24.51 -4.74 -0.39
N LEU A 28 -24.56 -4.04 -1.52
CA LEU A 28 -23.42 -3.29 -2.04
C LEU A 28 -22.98 -2.19 -1.06
N THR A 29 -23.94 -1.47 -0.48
CA THR A 29 -23.67 -0.39 0.47
C THR A 29 -23.00 -0.92 1.75
N ILE A 30 -23.55 -2.00 2.31
CA ILE A 30 -23.01 -2.63 3.52
C ILE A 30 -21.62 -3.22 3.25
N THR A 31 -21.45 -3.86 2.11
CA THR A 31 -20.17 -4.42 1.67
C THR A 31 -19.11 -3.32 1.58
N ASN A 32 -19.41 -2.19 0.92
CA ASN A 32 -18.51 -1.05 0.82
C ASN A 32 -18.13 -0.49 2.20
N ARG A 33 -19.10 -0.38 3.11
CA ARG A 33 -18.86 0.10 4.48
C ARG A 33 -17.94 -0.84 5.27
N ILE A 34 -18.13 -2.15 5.14
CA ILE A 34 -17.29 -3.17 5.78
C ILE A 34 -15.87 -3.12 5.23
N PHE A 35 -15.72 -3.11 3.90
CA PHE A 35 -14.41 -3.02 3.26
C PHE A 35 -13.68 -1.74 3.64
N HIS A 36 -14.36 -0.59 3.60
CA HIS A 36 -13.78 0.67 4.02
C HIS A 36 -13.31 0.60 5.48
N SER A 37 -14.14 0.08 6.39
CA SER A 37 -13.81 0.01 7.82
C SER A 37 -12.62 -0.92 8.10
N ILE A 38 -12.54 -2.06 7.41
CA ILE A 38 -11.46 -3.04 7.60
C ILE A 38 -10.15 -2.53 6.99
N VAL A 39 -10.21 -2.02 5.75
CA VAL A 39 -9.02 -1.62 4.99
C VAL A 39 -8.57 -0.24 5.42
N TYR A 40 -9.41 0.78 5.19
CA TYR A 40 -9.05 2.16 5.48
C TYR A 40 -8.88 2.38 6.98
N GLY A 41 -9.82 1.89 7.80
CA GLY A 41 -9.70 1.96 9.26
C GLY A 41 -8.49 1.18 9.81
N GLY A 42 -8.16 0.05 9.19
CA GLY A 42 -6.96 -0.72 9.51
C GLY A 42 -5.66 0.03 9.19
N ILE A 43 -5.57 0.65 8.01
CA ILE A 43 -4.42 1.47 7.57
C ILE A 43 -4.27 2.71 8.46
N GLU A 44 -5.36 3.43 8.70
CA GLU A 44 -5.36 4.65 9.51
C GLU A 44 -4.98 4.37 10.98
N SER A 45 -5.46 3.26 11.55
CA SER A 45 -5.06 2.80 12.89
C SER A 45 -3.57 2.43 12.99
N ARG A 46 -3.02 1.82 11.93
CA ARG A 46 -1.59 1.52 11.83
C ARG A 46 -0.77 2.80 11.71
N LYS A 47 -1.20 3.72 10.85
CA LYS A 47 -0.60 5.05 10.68
C LYS A 47 -0.50 5.82 12.00
N ARG A 48 -1.61 5.94 12.73
CA ARG A 48 -1.67 6.68 14.00
C ARG A 48 -0.76 6.13 15.09
N ARG A 49 -0.39 4.85 15.03
CA ARG A 49 0.47 4.19 16.02
C ARG A 49 1.90 3.98 15.53
N GLY A 50 2.28 4.60 14.41
CA GLY A 50 3.61 4.38 13.80
C GLY A 50 3.86 2.92 13.40
N ALA A 51 2.79 2.14 13.19
CA ALA A 51 2.84 0.71 12.89
C ALA A 51 2.47 0.43 11.42
N LEU A 52 2.69 1.42 10.54
CA LEU A 52 2.57 1.28 9.09
C LEU A 52 3.83 0.57 8.58
N THR A 53 4.04 -0.66 9.07
CA THR A 53 5.19 -1.47 8.77
C THR A 53 5.15 -1.87 7.30
N GLY A 54 6.08 -1.36 6.51
CA GLY A 54 6.24 -1.69 5.10
C GLY A 54 7.52 -1.06 4.56
N GLU A 55 8.24 -1.84 3.75
CA GLU A 55 9.37 -1.35 2.98
C GLU A 55 8.82 -0.67 1.71
N TRP A 56 9.29 0.55 1.47
CA TRP A 56 9.06 1.34 0.26
C TRP A 56 10.01 0.86 -0.81
N LEU A 57 9.48 0.62 -2.01
CA LEU A 57 10.30 0.40 -3.20
C LEU A 57 10.68 1.75 -3.81
N ILE A 58 11.97 2.04 -3.82
CA ILE A 58 12.51 3.29 -4.38
C ILE A 58 12.97 3.01 -5.81
N TYR A 59 12.54 3.84 -6.75
CA TYR A 59 12.91 3.72 -8.15
C TYR A 59 13.08 5.08 -8.83
N TYR A 60 13.86 5.11 -9.91
CA TYR A 60 14.03 6.25 -10.79
C TYR A 60 13.49 5.93 -12.19
N VAL A 61 12.77 6.87 -12.81
CA VAL A 61 12.24 6.70 -14.17
C VAL A 61 13.16 7.39 -15.16
N TYR A 62 13.72 6.63 -16.09
CA TYR A 62 14.58 7.15 -17.14
C TYR A 62 14.30 6.45 -18.47
N ASN A 63 14.16 7.21 -19.56
CA ASN A 63 13.87 6.70 -20.91
C ASN A 63 12.70 5.69 -20.99
N GLY A 64 11.65 5.92 -20.19
CA GLY A 64 10.46 5.06 -20.16
C GLY A 64 10.65 3.74 -19.41
N LEU A 65 11.76 3.57 -18.69
CA LEU A 65 12.06 2.39 -17.86
C LEU A 65 12.14 2.77 -16.38
N ASN A 66 11.75 1.81 -15.52
CA ASN A 66 11.85 1.92 -14.07
C ASN A 66 13.15 1.24 -13.59
N TYR A 67 14.02 2.01 -12.94
CA TYR A 67 15.25 1.54 -12.33
C TYR A 67 15.06 1.45 -10.83
N TYR A 68 15.00 0.24 -10.30
CA TYR A 68 14.76 -0.03 -8.88
C TYR A 68 16.07 0.10 -8.12
N LEU A 69 16.11 1.02 -7.16
CA LEU A 69 17.33 1.44 -6.49
C LEU A 69 17.48 0.77 -5.12
N ASP A 70 16.39 0.71 -4.34
CA ASP A 70 16.48 0.22 -2.96
C ASP A 70 15.09 -0.11 -2.36
N LEU A 71 15.11 -0.78 -1.22
CA LEU A 71 14.00 -0.91 -0.28
C LEU A 71 14.27 -0.05 0.96
N ALA A 72 13.29 0.71 1.42
CA ALA A 72 13.47 1.52 2.61
C ALA A 72 12.25 1.49 3.53
N ASP A 73 12.46 1.36 4.83
CA ASP A 73 11.35 1.46 5.76
C ASP A 73 10.72 2.87 5.72
N HIS A 74 9.40 2.96 5.97
CA HIS A 74 8.66 4.21 6.03
C HIS A 74 9.24 5.29 6.97
N GLU A 75 10.00 4.90 8.00
CA GLU A 75 10.68 5.83 8.90
C GLU A 75 11.85 6.57 8.24
N VAL A 76 12.35 6.10 7.09
CA VAL A 76 13.49 6.70 6.39
C VAL A 76 13.19 8.13 5.92
N LEU A 77 11.92 8.48 5.73
CA LEU A 77 11.50 9.83 5.34
C LEU A 77 11.72 10.88 6.44
N ASN A 78 11.96 10.45 7.69
CA ASN A 78 12.37 11.36 8.77
C ASN A 78 13.75 11.97 8.52
N ASP A 79 14.58 11.34 7.67
CA ASP A 79 15.91 11.81 7.30
C ASP A 79 16.16 11.57 5.80
N GLN A 80 15.58 12.47 5.00
CA GLN A 80 15.65 12.39 3.53
C GLN A 80 17.08 12.51 3.00
N GLN A 81 17.95 13.28 3.68
CA GLN A 81 19.34 13.44 3.26
C GLN A 81 20.11 12.13 3.43
N LYS A 82 19.95 11.46 4.57
CA LYS A 82 20.58 10.15 4.81
C LYS A 82 20.12 9.09 3.82
N LEU A 83 18.83 9.10 3.43
CA LEU A 83 18.34 8.24 2.36
C LEU A 83 19.04 8.55 1.03
N TYR A 84 19.08 9.83 0.64
CA TYR A 84 19.72 10.25 -0.60
C TYR A 84 21.20 9.86 -0.65
N ASP A 85 21.94 10.11 0.43
CA ASP A 85 23.35 9.78 0.54
C ASP A 85 23.57 8.26 0.41
N ARG A 86 22.73 7.44 1.04
CA ARG A 86 22.76 5.98 0.88
C ARG A 86 22.56 5.58 -0.58
N LEU A 87 21.48 6.05 -1.20
CA LEU A 87 21.16 5.75 -2.61
C LEU A 87 22.29 6.19 -3.54
N SER A 88 22.86 7.38 -3.34
CA SER A 88 23.95 7.89 -4.16
C SER A 88 25.22 7.05 -3.98
N ASN A 89 25.55 6.65 -2.76
CA ASN A 89 26.74 5.83 -2.50
C ASN A 89 26.62 4.43 -3.12
N GLU A 90 25.44 3.83 -3.08
CA GLU A 90 25.23 2.44 -3.49
C GLU A 90 24.87 2.33 -4.99
N CYS A 91 24.14 3.29 -5.54
CA CYS A 91 23.57 3.18 -6.88
C CYS A 91 24.19 4.14 -7.92
N ALA A 92 24.89 5.21 -7.54
CA ALA A 92 25.32 6.22 -8.52
C ALA A 92 26.38 5.72 -9.50
N TRP A 93 27.16 4.71 -9.13
CA TRP A 93 28.15 4.12 -10.04
C TRP A 93 27.49 3.30 -11.16
N GLU A 94 26.34 2.67 -10.89
CA GLU A 94 25.59 1.87 -11.86
C GLU A 94 24.57 2.71 -12.63
N PHE A 95 23.91 3.64 -11.93
CA PHE A 95 22.85 4.50 -12.46
C PHE A 95 23.18 5.98 -12.29
N PRO A 96 24.28 6.50 -12.89
CA PRO A 96 24.70 7.88 -12.69
C PRO A 96 23.66 8.91 -13.15
N PHE A 97 22.83 8.56 -14.14
CA PHE A 97 21.72 9.40 -14.61
C PHE A 97 20.64 9.66 -13.55
N ALA A 98 20.54 8.81 -12.51
CA ALA A 98 19.59 9.01 -11.42
C ALA A 98 20.07 10.02 -10.37
N PHE A 99 21.36 10.39 -10.40
CA PHE A 99 22.01 11.26 -9.40
C PHE A 99 22.76 12.45 -10.01
N ALA A 100 22.87 12.50 -11.35
CA ALA A 100 23.40 13.66 -12.04
C ALA A 100 22.45 14.85 -11.85
N ALA A 101 22.99 16.01 -11.46
CA ALA A 101 22.20 17.23 -11.40
C ALA A 101 21.66 17.56 -12.80
N LEU A 102 20.36 17.88 -12.88
CA LEU A 102 19.74 18.46 -14.07
C LEU A 102 20.49 19.76 -14.42
N THR A 103 21.44 19.68 -15.36
CA THR A 103 21.96 20.83 -16.10
C THR A 103 21.00 21.26 -17.19
#